data_AF-G2XPS5-F1
#
_entry.id   AF-G2XPS5-F1
#
_cell.length_a   1.000
_cell.length_b   1.000
_cell.length_c   1.000
_cell.angle_alpha   90.00
_cell.angle_beta   90.00
_cell.angle_gamma   90.00
#
_symmetry.space_group_name_H-M   'P 1'
#
loop_
_entity.id
_entity.type
_entity.pdbx_description
1 polymer ?
#
loop_
_entity_poly.entity_id
_entity_poly.type
_entity_poly.pdbx_seq_one_letter_code
_entity_poly.pdbx_strand_id
1 'polypeptide(L)'
;MLLAILTGIIYESLFSNIDGTIWFHNVDECTTEIIETIANCKDASVFLTTSNIASKLVLAGRVTYIHPRVTEHELIRLSPWKTLKGFVDMGNSSDELVELIESISGDKLNFHRNFHRLSLDQHISLLFSKSSLVKILADYCSRPELLCDVGRLVENNIIKAGLLHEQKGAASATSIVSWTGAGSVHVQVAPATHDRLFKNQKTYLLIGLAGEVGLSLREWMINCGARYLAIAGRNPTVPPEIRKAFEQRGAIVRIFSMNVADMEILTKVHHEMVSFMPPIARVSNGALVVRDHPFDALLFEDLETVFKPKIVGTQTLDKFFFSTPLDFFILFSSIATVVGKPGQSSYVAANLFMSALAGQRRKRSLAASVMHFGTLFGFGCRHGQTGPLLEARFRQEDCWAIQEPEFHVIFAQAIISGRPENNLDPDVIAGLGTEIETPWRAISRFSHCRVIREDKHSIFGNQHCDNEQQQTQGTQDCLKESRNCKEAYAVLKTAIAGKISLALGCPIENVGEYVGLISLGLDSLLTVEIRSWILKILEADMTVLKLLGGLSLSDTCHSVVNKLPISLKTWIQDNESHQNEPN
;
A
#
# COMPACT_ATOMS: atom_id res chain seq x y z
N MET A 1 -32.91 13.33 -25.79
CA MET A 1 -32.86 12.46 -26.98
C MET A 1 -32.05 11.18 -26.76
N LEU A 2 -30.72 11.24 -26.55
CA LEU A 2 -29.91 10.02 -26.36
C LEU A 2 -30.37 9.14 -25.18
N LEU A 3 -30.81 9.81 -24.11
CA LEU A 3 -31.42 9.18 -22.93
C LEU A 3 -32.71 8.42 -23.26
N ALA A 4 -33.62 9.05 -24.00
CA ALA A 4 -34.87 8.42 -24.43
C ALA A 4 -34.61 7.19 -25.32
N ILE A 5 -33.59 7.27 -26.19
CA ILE A 5 -33.17 6.15 -27.04
C ILE A 5 -32.62 4.99 -26.20
N LEU A 6 -31.70 5.26 -25.26
CA LEU A 6 -31.11 4.22 -24.40
C LEU A 6 -32.16 3.56 -23.52
N THR A 7 -33.00 4.36 -22.85
CA THR A 7 -34.10 3.87 -22.02
C THR A 7 -35.09 3.04 -22.83
N GLY A 8 -35.45 3.51 -24.03
CA GLY A 8 -36.30 2.78 -24.97
C GLY A 8 -35.70 1.43 -25.37
N ILE A 9 -34.42 1.38 -25.77
CA ILE A 9 -33.73 0.15 -26.14
C ILE A 9 -33.67 -0.85 -24.99
N ILE A 10 -33.35 -0.39 -23.78
CA ILE A 10 -33.25 -1.24 -22.58
C ILE A 10 -34.61 -1.90 -22.31
N TYR A 11 -35.69 -1.12 -22.25
CA TYR A 11 -37.00 -1.69 -21.96
C TYR A 11 -37.57 -2.48 -23.14
N GLU A 12 -37.33 -2.07 -24.39
CA GLU A 12 -37.72 -2.85 -25.56
C GLU A 12 -37.05 -4.22 -25.63
N SER A 13 -35.85 -4.37 -25.06
CA SER A 13 -35.19 -5.67 -24.98
C SER A 13 -35.97 -6.68 -24.14
N LEU A 14 -36.71 -6.20 -23.14
CA LEU A 14 -37.56 -7.03 -22.29
C LEU A 14 -38.76 -7.59 -23.05
N PHE A 15 -39.18 -6.91 -24.11
CA PHE A 15 -40.26 -7.36 -25.01
C PHE A 15 -39.75 -8.18 -26.19
N SER A 16 -38.43 -8.32 -26.36
CA SER A 16 -37.86 -9.04 -27.51
C SER A 16 -38.01 -10.56 -27.34
N ASN A 17 -38.50 -11.23 -28.38
CA ASN A 17 -38.72 -12.69 -28.42
C ASN A 17 -39.78 -13.23 -27.43
N ILE A 18 -40.73 -12.41 -27.00
CA ILE A 18 -41.82 -12.83 -26.11
C ILE A 18 -43.19 -12.59 -26.77
N ASP A 19 -43.84 -13.68 -27.20
CA ASP A 19 -45.24 -13.67 -27.65
C ASP A 19 -46.16 -14.09 -26.48
N GLY A 20 -46.43 -13.15 -25.56
CA GLY A 20 -47.29 -13.39 -24.40
C GLY A 20 -47.30 -12.25 -23.38
N THR A 21 -47.89 -12.49 -22.21
CA THR A 21 -47.93 -11.49 -21.13
C THR A 21 -46.60 -11.45 -20.39
N ILE A 22 -46.04 -10.25 -20.22
CA ILE A 22 -44.85 -10.02 -19.39
C ILE A 22 -45.31 -9.42 -18.06
N TRP A 23 -44.85 -10.01 -16.96
CA TRP A 23 -45.09 -9.51 -15.63
C TRP A 23 -43.92 -8.68 -15.13
N PHE A 24 -44.18 -7.41 -14.84
CA PHE A 24 -43.24 -6.51 -14.17
C PHE A 24 -43.66 -6.28 -12.72
N HIS A 25 -42.74 -6.52 -11.78
CA HIS A 25 -42.98 -6.42 -10.35
C HIS A 25 -42.13 -5.29 -9.72
N ASN A 26 -42.72 -4.49 -8.83
CA ASN A 26 -42.08 -3.37 -8.11
C ASN A 26 -41.56 -2.24 -9.02
N VAL A 27 -42.31 -1.91 -10.07
CA VAL A 27 -41.97 -0.84 -11.01
C VAL A 27 -42.21 0.55 -10.40
N ASP A 28 -41.31 1.51 -10.65
CA ASP A 28 -41.50 2.92 -10.30
C ASP A 28 -42.48 3.63 -11.27
N GLU A 29 -42.95 4.83 -10.89
CA GLU A 29 -43.95 5.60 -11.65
C GLU A 29 -43.47 5.94 -13.07
N CYS A 30 -42.24 6.44 -13.21
CA CYS A 30 -41.70 6.84 -14.51
C CYS A 30 -41.49 5.62 -15.41
N THR A 31 -40.99 4.52 -14.85
CA THR A 31 -40.78 3.28 -15.60
C THR A 31 -42.10 2.63 -16.03
N THR A 32 -43.15 2.71 -15.21
CA THR A 32 -44.48 2.18 -15.56
C THR A 32 -45.03 2.83 -16.83
N GLU A 33 -44.92 4.16 -16.95
CA GLU A 33 -45.38 4.90 -18.13
C GLU A 33 -44.58 4.55 -19.38
N ILE A 34 -43.28 4.32 -19.23
CA ILE A 34 -42.41 3.91 -20.35
C ILE A 34 -42.76 2.49 -20.81
N ILE A 35 -42.95 1.56 -19.88
CA ILE A 35 -43.33 0.17 -20.18
C ILE A 35 -44.68 0.12 -20.91
N GLU A 36 -45.68 0.84 -20.42
CA GLU A 36 -47.01 0.91 -21.06
C GLU A 36 -46.93 1.53 -22.47
N THR A 37 -46.14 2.59 -22.64
CA THR A 37 -45.94 3.24 -23.95
C THR A 37 -45.33 2.27 -24.96
N ILE A 38 -44.29 1.53 -24.55
CA ILE A 38 -43.63 0.53 -25.40
C ILE A 38 -44.55 -0.66 -25.67
N ALA A 39 -45.28 -1.14 -24.66
CA ALA A 39 -46.21 -2.24 -24.78
C ALA A 39 -47.33 -1.94 -25.79
N ASN A 40 -47.93 -0.73 -25.71
CA ASN A 40 -48.94 -0.27 -26.67
C ASN A 40 -48.38 -0.19 -28.09
N CYS A 41 -47.13 0.24 -28.26
CA CYS A 41 -46.50 0.32 -29.58
C CYS A 41 -46.19 -1.05 -30.20
N LYS A 42 -45.97 -2.07 -29.37
CA LYS A 42 -45.66 -3.44 -29.79
C LYS A 42 -46.85 -4.40 -29.74
N ASP A 43 -48.02 -3.91 -29.36
CA ASP A 43 -49.22 -4.73 -29.12
C ASP A 43 -48.96 -5.87 -28.12
N ALA A 44 -48.15 -5.59 -27.08
CA ALA A 44 -47.74 -6.55 -26.08
C ALA A 44 -48.58 -6.43 -24.80
N SER A 45 -48.91 -7.57 -24.19
CA SER A 45 -49.65 -7.59 -22.92
C SER A 45 -48.70 -7.47 -21.73
N VAL A 46 -48.99 -6.53 -20.82
CA VAL A 46 -48.21 -6.32 -19.59
C VAL A 46 -49.07 -6.54 -18.35
N PHE A 47 -48.47 -7.14 -17.32
CA PHE A 47 -49.07 -7.29 -16.00
C PHE A 47 -48.18 -6.60 -14.97
N LEU A 48 -48.69 -5.55 -14.34
CA LEU A 48 -47.92 -4.70 -13.42
C LEU A 48 -48.33 -4.96 -11.98
N THR A 49 -47.36 -5.26 -11.12
CA THR A 49 -47.63 -5.48 -9.68
C THR A 49 -46.61 -4.81 -8.77
N THR A 50 -46.97 -4.65 -7.49
CA THR A 50 -46.04 -4.18 -6.45
C THR A 50 -46.34 -4.81 -5.10
N SER A 51 -45.27 -4.99 -4.31
CA SER A 51 -45.30 -5.38 -2.90
C SER A 51 -45.43 -4.18 -1.94
N ASN A 52 -45.47 -2.95 -2.47
CA ASN A 52 -45.62 -1.74 -1.66
C ASN A 52 -47.07 -1.22 -1.72
N ILE A 53 -47.84 -1.46 -0.66
CA ILE A 53 -49.23 -0.99 -0.56
C ILE A 53 -49.35 0.53 -0.56
N ALA A 54 -48.30 1.24 -0.12
CA ALA A 54 -48.26 2.71 -0.09
C ALA A 54 -47.87 3.33 -1.45
N SER A 55 -47.64 2.51 -2.48
CA SER A 55 -47.36 3.00 -3.82
C SER A 55 -48.54 3.80 -4.37
N LYS A 56 -48.28 5.01 -4.88
CA LYS A 56 -49.30 5.85 -5.52
C LYS A 56 -49.92 5.16 -6.74
N LEU A 57 -49.19 4.26 -7.39
CA LEU A 57 -49.68 3.47 -8.52
C LEU A 57 -50.80 2.49 -8.14
N VAL A 58 -50.78 1.97 -6.91
CA VAL A 58 -51.86 1.12 -6.38
C VAL A 58 -53.08 1.97 -6.09
N LEU A 59 -52.89 3.15 -5.48
CA LEU A 59 -53.98 4.10 -5.21
C LEU A 59 -54.64 4.61 -6.50
N ALA A 60 -53.88 4.72 -7.59
CA ALA A 60 -54.38 5.09 -8.91
C ALA A 60 -55.01 3.92 -9.70
N GLY A 61 -54.99 2.69 -9.16
CA GLY A 61 -55.55 1.50 -9.82
C GLY A 61 -54.76 1.02 -11.04
N ARG A 62 -53.55 1.52 -11.28
CA ARG A 62 -52.70 1.16 -12.43
C ARG A 62 -51.87 -0.10 -12.18
N VAL A 63 -51.59 -0.43 -10.92
CA VAL A 63 -50.74 -1.55 -10.52
C VAL A 63 -51.45 -2.39 -9.49
N THR A 64 -51.36 -3.72 -9.62
CA THR A 64 -51.98 -4.65 -8.67
C THR A 64 -51.07 -4.86 -7.46
N TYR A 65 -51.57 -4.60 -6.26
CA TYR A 65 -50.85 -4.94 -5.03
C TYR A 65 -50.88 -6.44 -4.80
N ILE A 66 -49.70 -7.04 -4.57
CA ILE A 66 -49.56 -8.44 -4.15
C ILE A 66 -48.77 -8.44 -2.86
N HIS A 67 -49.33 -9.05 -1.82
CA HIS A 67 -48.66 -9.13 -0.54
C HIS A 67 -47.41 -10.04 -0.63
N PRO A 68 -46.25 -9.68 -0.04
CA PRO A 68 -45.02 -10.48 -0.13
C PRO A 68 -45.17 -11.94 0.31
N ARG A 69 -46.05 -12.18 1.29
CA ARG A 69 -46.37 -13.50 1.86
C ARG A 69 -47.63 -14.15 1.30
N VAL A 70 -48.02 -13.82 0.08
CA VAL A 70 -49.16 -14.44 -0.59
C VAL A 70 -48.94 -15.95 -0.75
N THR A 71 -50.00 -16.74 -0.65
CA THR A 71 -49.91 -18.20 -0.87
C THR A 71 -49.80 -18.52 -2.36
N GLU A 72 -49.19 -19.66 -2.72
CA GLU A 72 -49.10 -20.12 -4.12
C GLU A 72 -50.46 -20.15 -4.83
N HIS A 73 -51.49 -20.64 -4.14
CA HIS A 73 -52.84 -20.73 -4.68
C HIS A 73 -53.44 -19.34 -4.98
N GLU A 74 -53.24 -18.37 -4.10
CA GLU A 74 -53.68 -16.99 -4.32
C GLU A 74 -52.88 -16.29 -5.41
N LEU A 75 -51.58 -16.54 -5.49
CA LEU A 75 -50.70 -15.99 -6.51
C LEU A 75 -51.12 -16.42 -7.92
N ILE A 76 -51.39 -17.71 -8.12
CA ILE A 76 -51.89 -18.27 -9.38
C ILE A 76 -53.27 -17.71 -9.73
N ARG A 77 -54.10 -17.38 -8.72
CA ARG A 77 -55.42 -16.77 -8.93
C ARG A 77 -55.34 -15.29 -9.32
N LEU A 78 -54.41 -14.54 -8.74
CA LEU A 78 -54.28 -13.09 -8.94
C LEU A 78 -53.50 -12.70 -10.19
N SER A 79 -52.74 -13.63 -10.77
CA SER A 79 -51.86 -13.38 -11.92
C SER A 79 -52.35 -14.11 -13.18
N PRO A 80 -52.02 -13.60 -14.38
CA PRO A 80 -52.34 -14.25 -15.65
C PRO A 80 -51.38 -15.41 -15.93
N TRP A 81 -51.27 -16.36 -14.99
CA TRP A 81 -50.24 -17.40 -14.97
C TRP A 81 -50.22 -18.28 -16.24
N LYS A 82 -51.36 -18.46 -16.90
CA LYS A 82 -51.47 -19.27 -18.13
C LYS A 82 -50.91 -18.59 -19.37
N THR A 83 -50.90 -17.25 -19.42
CA THR A 83 -50.42 -16.47 -20.56
C THR A 83 -49.06 -15.85 -20.31
N LEU A 84 -48.50 -16.07 -19.11
CA LEU A 84 -47.21 -15.53 -18.69
C LEU A 84 -46.05 -16.18 -19.45
N LYS A 85 -45.17 -15.34 -20.00
CA LYS A 85 -43.97 -15.78 -20.73
C LYS A 85 -42.68 -15.12 -20.23
N GLY A 86 -42.79 -13.99 -19.55
CA GLY A 86 -41.67 -13.32 -18.89
C GLY A 86 -42.04 -12.78 -17.52
N PHE A 87 -41.06 -12.76 -16.61
CA PHE A 87 -41.14 -12.10 -15.32
C PHE A 87 -39.91 -11.20 -15.13
N VAL A 88 -40.14 -9.96 -14.72
CA VAL A 88 -39.11 -8.95 -14.49
C VAL A 88 -39.30 -8.36 -13.09
N ASP A 89 -38.34 -8.61 -12.22
CA ASP A 89 -38.26 -8.00 -10.90
C ASP A 89 -37.48 -6.68 -10.95
N MET A 90 -38.19 -5.61 -10.60
CA MET A 90 -37.71 -4.23 -10.57
C MET A 90 -37.48 -3.74 -9.12
N GLY A 91 -37.60 -4.62 -8.12
CA GLY A 91 -37.42 -4.29 -6.71
C GLY A 91 -35.96 -4.04 -6.30
N ASN A 92 -35.80 -3.34 -5.17
CA ASN A 92 -34.50 -3.01 -4.56
C ASN A 92 -34.10 -3.95 -3.40
N SER A 93 -34.95 -4.90 -3.02
CA SER A 93 -34.77 -5.82 -1.90
C SER A 93 -35.12 -7.25 -2.33
N SER A 94 -34.49 -8.26 -1.72
CA SER A 94 -34.91 -9.65 -1.86
C SER A 94 -36.34 -9.80 -1.36
N ASP A 95 -37.27 -10.05 -2.28
CA ASP A 95 -38.69 -10.23 -1.96
C ASP A 95 -38.99 -11.74 -1.92
N GLU A 96 -39.54 -12.23 -0.81
CA GLU A 96 -40.00 -13.62 -0.63
C GLU A 96 -40.97 -14.03 -1.76
N LEU A 97 -41.72 -13.06 -2.31
CA LEU A 97 -42.59 -13.25 -3.46
C LEU A 97 -41.81 -13.68 -4.71
N VAL A 98 -40.67 -13.05 -4.99
CA VAL A 98 -39.87 -13.30 -6.20
C VAL A 98 -39.29 -14.71 -6.15
N GLU A 99 -38.86 -15.16 -4.98
CA GLU A 99 -38.41 -16.54 -4.76
C GLU A 99 -39.54 -17.56 -4.96
N LEU A 100 -40.74 -17.25 -4.46
CA LEU A 100 -41.92 -18.09 -4.67
C LEU A 100 -42.30 -18.17 -6.16
N ILE A 101 -42.28 -17.06 -6.89
CA ILE A 101 -42.59 -17.04 -8.34
C ILE A 101 -41.60 -17.91 -9.09
N GLU A 102 -40.30 -17.80 -8.80
CA GLU A 102 -39.26 -18.62 -9.45
C GLU A 102 -39.44 -20.12 -9.16
N SER A 103 -39.75 -20.47 -7.92
CA SER A 103 -40.02 -21.85 -7.51
C SER A 103 -41.19 -22.48 -8.28
N ILE A 104 -42.29 -21.73 -8.49
CA ILE A 104 -43.47 -22.23 -9.22
C ILE A 104 -43.22 -22.25 -10.73
N SER A 105 -42.48 -21.28 -11.26
CA SER A 105 -42.29 -21.10 -12.70
C SER A 105 -41.24 -22.00 -13.33
N GLY A 106 -40.17 -22.34 -12.60
CA GLY A 106 -39.05 -23.14 -13.12
C GLY A 106 -38.50 -22.59 -14.46
N ASP A 107 -38.14 -23.47 -15.39
CA ASP A 107 -37.58 -23.09 -16.70
C ASP A 107 -38.63 -22.57 -17.73
N LYS A 108 -39.90 -22.42 -17.34
CA LYS A 108 -40.98 -22.06 -18.27
C LYS A 108 -41.10 -20.57 -18.54
N LEU A 109 -40.42 -19.74 -17.76
CA LEU A 109 -40.53 -18.28 -17.77
C LEU A 109 -39.15 -17.64 -17.93
N ASN A 110 -39.07 -16.64 -18.81
CA ASN A 110 -37.87 -15.81 -18.92
C ASN A 110 -37.80 -14.90 -17.69
N PHE A 111 -36.91 -15.22 -16.75
CA PHE A 111 -36.80 -14.55 -15.47
C PHE A 111 -35.66 -13.53 -15.46
N HIS A 112 -35.96 -12.28 -15.10
CA HIS A 112 -34.98 -11.21 -14.95
C HIS A 112 -35.05 -10.65 -13.52
N ARG A 113 -33.99 -10.86 -12.72
CA ARG A 113 -33.88 -10.34 -11.34
C ARG A 113 -33.20 -8.99 -11.30
N ASN A 114 -33.59 -8.14 -10.34
CA ASN A 114 -32.88 -6.92 -9.96
C ASN A 114 -32.52 -6.01 -11.15
N PHE A 115 -33.43 -5.84 -12.10
CA PHE A 115 -33.09 -5.14 -13.36
C PHE A 115 -32.69 -3.66 -13.14
N HIS A 116 -33.10 -3.03 -12.03
CA HIS A 116 -32.65 -1.69 -11.65
C HIS A 116 -31.29 -1.65 -10.93
N ARG A 117 -30.78 -2.77 -10.42
CA ARG A 117 -29.50 -2.78 -9.71
C ARG A 117 -28.38 -2.96 -10.72
N LEU A 118 -27.88 -1.84 -11.25
CA LEU A 118 -26.59 -1.81 -11.89
C LEU A 118 -25.56 -1.35 -10.87
N SER A 119 -24.72 -2.26 -10.38
CA SER A 119 -23.42 -1.81 -9.89
C SER A 119 -22.59 -1.29 -11.07
N LEU A 120 -21.65 -0.38 -10.82
CA LEU A 120 -20.77 0.19 -11.85
C LEU A 120 -20.02 -0.89 -12.67
N ASP A 121 -19.91 -2.11 -12.15
CA ASP A 121 -19.22 -3.26 -12.76
C ASP A 121 -20.17 -4.29 -13.41
N GLN A 122 -21.48 -4.07 -13.40
CA GLN A 122 -22.46 -4.95 -14.03
C GLN A 122 -22.80 -4.49 -15.45
N HIS A 123 -22.65 -5.40 -16.41
CA HIS A 123 -23.07 -5.18 -17.79
C HIS A 123 -24.50 -5.69 -17.99
N ILE A 124 -25.39 -4.85 -18.56
CA ILE A 124 -26.65 -5.34 -19.13
C ILE A 124 -26.34 -5.98 -20.48
N SER A 125 -26.48 -7.30 -20.56
CA SER A 125 -26.49 -8.01 -21.84
C SER A 125 -27.80 -7.71 -22.55
N LEU A 126 -27.76 -6.84 -23.56
CA LEU A 126 -28.91 -6.62 -24.43
C LEU A 126 -29.10 -7.85 -25.33
N LEU A 127 -30.33 -8.38 -25.40
CA LEU A 127 -30.69 -9.58 -26.18
C LEU A 127 -30.77 -9.31 -27.70
N PHE A 128 -30.07 -8.29 -28.19
CA PHE A 128 -30.12 -7.87 -29.59
C PHE A 128 -28.86 -8.25 -30.35
N SER A 129 -29.04 -8.75 -31.57
CA SER A 129 -27.98 -8.76 -32.56
C SER A 129 -27.65 -7.32 -32.99
N LYS A 130 -26.42 -7.07 -33.47
CA LYS A 130 -26.02 -5.74 -33.99
C LYS A 130 -26.98 -5.21 -35.07
N SER A 131 -27.47 -6.08 -35.95
CA SER A 131 -28.42 -5.70 -37.01
C SER A 131 -29.81 -5.38 -36.44
N SER A 132 -30.26 -6.09 -35.40
CA SER A 132 -31.49 -5.77 -34.67
C SER A 132 -31.40 -4.41 -33.99
N LEU A 133 -30.27 -4.11 -33.33
CA LEU A 133 -30.05 -2.82 -32.66
C LEU A 133 -30.09 -1.64 -33.66
N VAL A 134 -29.48 -1.80 -34.83
CA VAL A 134 -29.52 -0.79 -35.91
C VAL A 134 -30.95 -0.55 -36.40
N LYS A 135 -31.76 -1.61 -36.55
CA LYS A 135 -33.18 -1.48 -36.93
C LYS A 135 -34.00 -0.75 -35.87
N ILE A 136 -33.80 -1.09 -34.59
CA ILE A 136 -34.47 -0.43 -33.46
C ILE A 136 -34.09 1.06 -33.45
N LEU A 137 -32.79 1.39 -33.53
CA LEU A 137 -32.32 2.77 -33.61
C LEU A 137 -32.94 3.54 -34.78
N ALA A 138 -33.06 2.91 -35.95
CA ALA A 138 -33.69 3.52 -37.12
C ALA A 138 -35.20 3.74 -36.93
N ASP A 139 -35.91 2.81 -36.27
CA ASP A 139 -37.34 2.95 -35.94
C ASP A 139 -37.57 4.08 -34.93
N TYR A 140 -36.74 4.20 -33.88
CA TYR A 140 -36.78 5.33 -32.95
C TYR A 140 -36.53 6.67 -33.65
N CYS A 141 -35.56 6.73 -34.57
CA CYS A 141 -35.31 7.95 -35.35
C CYS A 141 -36.48 8.29 -36.29
N SER A 142 -37.29 7.30 -36.68
CA SER A 142 -38.45 7.47 -37.55
C SER A 142 -39.74 7.81 -36.77
N ARG A 143 -39.74 7.65 -35.44
CA ARG A 143 -40.88 7.92 -34.54
C ARG A 143 -40.54 9.00 -33.51
N PRO A 144 -40.53 10.28 -33.92
CA PRO A 144 -40.17 11.38 -33.02
C PRO A 144 -41.14 11.55 -31.84
N GLU A 145 -42.39 11.11 -31.96
CA GLU A 145 -43.41 11.16 -30.90
C GLU A 145 -43.00 10.31 -29.69
N LEU A 146 -42.54 9.08 -29.95
CA LEU A 146 -42.06 8.17 -28.91
C LEU A 146 -40.79 8.68 -28.22
N LEU A 147 -39.93 9.38 -28.96
CA LEU A 147 -38.75 10.07 -28.40
C LEU A 147 -39.13 11.28 -27.54
N CYS A 148 -40.21 11.98 -27.87
CA CYS A 148 -40.72 13.10 -27.09
C CYS A 148 -41.38 12.64 -25.80
N ASP A 149 -42.20 11.60 -25.84
CA ASP A 149 -42.91 11.07 -24.67
C ASP A 149 -41.93 10.43 -23.68
N VAL A 150 -41.07 9.53 -24.14
CA VAL A 150 -40.00 8.97 -23.31
C VAL A 150 -39.01 10.07 -22.90
N GLY A 151 -38.73 11.05 -23.77
CA GLY A 151 -37.84 12.18 -23.47
C GLY A 151 -38.30 13.01 -22.26
N ARG A 152 -39.60 13.34 -22.19
CA ARG A 152 -40.20 14.09 -21.07
C ARG A 152 -40.17 13.30 -19.76
N LEU A 153 -40.41 12.00 -19.83
CA LEU A 153 -40.46 11.13 -18.65
C LEU A 153 -39.07 10.94 -18.00
N VAL A 154 -38.00 11.06 -18.77
CA VAL A 154 -36.64 10.80 -18.27
C VAL A 154 -35.89 12.08 -17.87
N GLU A 155 -36.42 13.29 -18.14
CA GLU A 155 -35.85 14.55 -17.63
C GLU A 155 -35.78 14.58 -16.09
N ASN A 156 -36.71 13.89 -15.42
CA ASN A 156 -36.75 13.78 -13.96
C ASN A 156 -35.70 12.80 -13.38
N ASN A 157 -35.01 12.02 -14.23
CA ASN A 157 -34.03 11.00 -13.82
C ASN A 157 -32.56 11.42 -14.08
N ILE A 158 -32.30 12.72 -14.24
CA ILE A 158 -30.93 13.25 -14.40
C ILE A 158 -30.34 13.62 -13.04
N ILE A 159 -29.31 12.89 -12.63
CA ILE A 159 -28.52 13.16 -11.42
C ILE A 159 -27.29 13.97 -11.83
N LYS A 160 -27.13 15.18 -11.28
CA LYS A 160 -25.90 15.96 -11.49
C LYS A 160 -24.72 15.28 -10.81
N ALA A 161 -23.58 15.20 -11.48
CA ALA A 161 -22.38 14.53 -10.96
C ALA A 161 -21.94 15.07 -9.57
N GLY A 162 -22.10 16.36 -9.32
CA GLY A 162 -21.79 16.97 -8.01
C GLY A 162 -22.68 16.45 -6.85
N LEU A 163 -23.89 15.98 -7.14
CA LEU A 163 -24.87 15.50 -6.16
C LEU A 163 -24.86 13.98 -5.99
N LEU A 164 -23.91 13.26 -6.61
CA LEU A 164 -23.82 11.80 -6.51
C LEU A 164 -23.65 11.33 -5.07
N HIS A 165 -22.90 12.06 -4.26
CA HIS A 165 -22.65 11.74 -2.86
C HIS A 165 -23.90 11.86 -1.96
N GLU A 166 -24.94 12.56 -2.41
CA GLU A 166 -26.21 12.74 -1.69
C GLU A 166 -27.21 11.61 -1.99
N GLN A 167 -26.93 10.76 -2.99
CA GLN A 167 -27.79 9.66 -3.38
C GLN A 167 -27.68 8.50 -2.38
N LYS A 168 -28.60 8.45 -1.41
CA LYS A 168 -28.66 7.40 -0.37
C LYS A 168 -29.41 6.13 -0.79
N GLY A 169 -29.90 6.05 -2.05
CA GLY A 169 -30.70 4.93 -2.56
C GLY A 169 -30.26 4.45 -3.94
N ALA A 170 -30.74 3.27 -4.35
CA ALA A 170 -30.50 2.71 -5.68
C ALA A 170 -31.11 3.62 -6.75
N ALA A 171 -30.25 4.31 -7.50
CA ALA A 171 -30.66 5.03 -8.70
C ALA A 171 -31.32 4.03 -9.66
N SER A 172 -32.42 4.41 -10.30
CA SER A 172 -33.06 3.58 -11.33
C SER A 172 -32.06 3.30 -12.45
N ALA A 173 -32.11 2.12 -13.09
CA ALA A 173 -31.32 1.79 -14.29
C ALA A 173 -31.42 2.81 -15.45
N THR A 174 -32.41 3.71 -15.43
CA THR A 174 -32.58 4.78 -16.41
C THR A 174 -32.03 6.14 -15.96
N SER A 175 -31.43 6.20 -14.77
CA SER A 175 -30.84 7.42 -14.25
C SER A 175 -29.59 7.78 -15.03
N ILE A 176 -29.47 9.04 -15.44
CA ILE A 176 -28.26 9.55 -16.08
C ILE A 176 -27.47 10.39 -15.11
N VAL A 177 -26.17 10.12 -15.02
CA VAL A 177 -25.21 11.04 -14.41
C VAL A 177 -24.84 12.12 -15.42
N SER A 178 -25.30 13.35 -15.18
CA SER A 178 -24.91 14.51 -15.97
C SER A 178 -23.66 15.16 -15.41
N TRP A 179 -22.58 15.13 -16.20
CA TRP A 179 -21.33 15.83 -15.91
C TRP A 179 -21.35 17.30 -16.31
N THR A 180 -22.37 17.72 -17.08
CA THR A 180 -22.50 19.12 -17.53
C THR A 180 -22.81 20.04 -16.35
N GLY A 181 -22.04 21.13 -16.23
CA GLY A 181 -22.23 22.13 -15.17
C GLY A 181 -21.78 21.69 -13.76
N ALA A 182 -21.10 20.54 -13.63
CA ALA A 182 -20.50 20.14 -12.36
C ALA A 182 -19.15 20.85 -12.17
N GLY A 183 -19.10 21.88 -11.32
CA GLY A 183 -17.86 22.61 -11.00
C GLY A 183 -16.90 21.83 -10.10
N SER A 184 -17.43 20.97 -9.22
CA SER A 184 -16.66 20.10 -8.33
C SER A 184 -17.44 18.82 -8.06
N VAL A 185 -16.73 17.70 -7.89
CA VAL A 185 -17.31 16.40 -7.56
C VAL A 185 -16.55 15.81 -6.38
N HIS A 186 -17.29 15.29 -5.41
CA HIS A 186 -16.69 14.52 -4.32
C HIS A 186 -16.21 13.17 -4.85
N VAL A 187 -14.91 12.92 -4.72
CA VAL A 187 -14.30 11.66 -5.07
C VAL A 187 -13.78 10.99 -3.82
N GLN A 188 -14.02 9.69 -3.70
CA GLN A 188 -13.30 8.89 -2.72
C GLN A 188 -11.91 8.63 -3.28
N VAL A 189 -10.89 9.18 -2.63
CA VAL A 189 -9.50 8.91 -3.01
C VAL A 189 -9.21 7.46 -2.64
N ALA A 190 -8.89 6.65 -3.64
CA ALA A 190 -8.35 5.33 -3.45
C ALA A 190 -6.82 5.39 -3.49
N PRO A 191 -6.11 4.48 -2.79
CA PRO A 191 -4.69 4.27 -3.03
C PRO A 191 -4.43 4.04 -4.52
N ALA A 192 -3.19 4.24 -4.97
CA ALA A 192 -2.80 3.86 -6.33
C ALA A 192 -3.21 2.40 -6.61
N THR A 193 -4.33 2.21 -7.31
CA THR A 193 -4.93 0.88 -7.48
C THR A 193 -4.21 0.12 -8.58
N HIS A 194 -4.25 -1.20 -8.45
CA HIS A 194 -3.59 -2.17 -9.32
C HIS A 194 -4.26 -2.31 -10.69
N ASP A 195 -5.51 -1.83 -10.83
CA ASP A 195 -6.30 -2.02 -12.04
C ASP A 195 -5.60 -1.41 -13.26
N ARG A 196 -5.21 -2.30 -14.18
CA ARG A 196 -4.57 -1.99 -15.47
C ARG A 196 -3.15 -1.39 -15.38
N LEU A 197 -2.47 -1.44 -14.23
CA LEU A 197 -1.04 -1.07 -14.17
C LEU A 197 -0.15 -2.03 -14.96
N PHE A 198 -0.57 -3.29 -15.06
CA PHE A 198 0.19 -4.35 -15.69
C PHE A 198 -0.47 -4.86 -16.96
N LYS A 199 0.28 -4.82 -18.07
CA LYS A 199 -0.13 -5.41 -19.34
C LYS A 199 0.37 -6.85 -19.41
N ASN A 200 -0.45 -7.74 -19.97
CA ASN A 200 -0.17 -9.17 -20.10
C ASN A 200 0.71 -9.53 -21.31
N GLN A 201 1.01 -8.60 -22.22
CA GLN A 201 1.73 -8.86 -23.50
C GLN A 201 3.13 -8.24 -23.56
N LYS A 202 3.76 -7.95 -22.43
CA LYS A 202 5.07 -7.27 -22.36
C LYS A 202 5.90 -7.82 -21.21
N THR A 203 7.21 -7.76 -21.36
CA THR A 203 8.15 -8.33 -20.38
C THR A 203 8.57 -7.32 -19.32
N TYR A 204 8.67 -7.81 -18.09
CA TYR A 204 9.14 -7.11 -16.89
C TYR A 204 10.56 -7.57 -16.56
N LEU A 205 11.55 -6.71 -16.78
CA LEU A 205 12.93 -6.96 -16.41
C LEU A 205 13.19 -6.52 -14.97
N LEU A 206 13.40 -7.48 -14.08
CA LEU A 206 13.55 -7.29 -12.64
C LEU A 206 15.00 -7.60 -12.23
N ILE A 207 15.83 -6.55 -12.16
CA ILE A 207 17.25 -6.67 -11.80
C ILE A 207 17.39 -6.70 -10.27
N GLY A 208 18.11 -7.69 -9.73
CA GLY A 208 18.39 -7.79 -8.30
C GLY A 208 17.18 -8.22 -7.44
N LEU A 209 16.08 -8.62 -8.08
CA LEU A 209 14.79 -8.91 -7.42
C LEU A 209 14.47 -10.42 -7.41
N ALA A 210 15.49 -11.25 -7.19
CA ALA A 210 15.31 -12.69 -7.02
C ALA A 210 14.92 -13.10 -5.57
N GLY A 211 15.35 -12.30 -4.57
CA GLY A 211 15.07 -12.55 -3.15
C GLY A 211 13.66 -12.16 -2.71
N GLU A 212 13.44 -12.08 -1.39
CA GLU A 212 12.12 -11.90 -0.76
C GLU A 212 11.36 -10.65 -1.21
N VAL A 213 12.01 -9.49 -1.27
CA VAL A 213 11.37 -8.24 -1.76
C VAL A 213 10.85 -8.44 -3.19
N GLY A 214 11.67 -9.06 -4.02
CA GLY A 214 11.30 -9.37 -5.39
C GLY A 214 10.24 -10.47 -5.46
N LEU A 215 10.23 -11.43 -4.53
CA LEU A 215 9.21 -12.49 -4.46
C LEU A 215 7.81 -11.90 -4.24
N SER A 216 7.69 -11.11 -3.17
CA SER A 216 6.47 -10.37 -2.82
C SER A 216 5.99 -9.52 -4.01
N LEU A 217 6.90 -8.72 -4.59
CA LEU A 217 6.57 -7.88 -5.74
C LEU A 217 6.07 -8.70 -6.93
N ARG A 218 6.76 -9.80 -7.27
CA ARG A 218 6.39 -10.66 -8.41
C ARG A 218 5.03 -11.31 -8.20
N GLU A 219 4.76 -11.81 -7.01
CA GLU A 219 3.46 -12.39 -6.67
C GLU A 219 2.34 -11.37 -6.84
N TRP A 220 2.50 -10.18 -6.27
CA TRP A 220 1.55 -9.08 -6.45
C TRP A 220 1.37 -8.70 -7.92
N MET A 221 2.46 -8.54 -8.68
CA MET A 221 2.40 -8.23 -10.11
C MET A 221 1.62 -9.28 -10.91
N ILE A 222 1.83 -10.57 -10.63
CA ILE A 222 1.12 -11.67 -11.32
C ILE A 222 -0.39 -11.62 -11.02
N ASN A 223 -0.74 -11.43 -9.76
CA ASN A 223 -2.13 -11.29 -9.33
C ASN A 223 -2.79 -10.07 -10.01
N CYS A 224 -2.01 -9.02 -10.25
CA CYS A 224 -2.46 -7.81 -10.93
C CYS A 224 -2.33 -7.86 -12.47
N GLY A 225 -2.03 -9.02 -13.07
CA GLY A 225 -2.10 -9.24 -14.53
C GLY A 225 -0.75 -9.32 -15.26
N ALA A 226 0.39 -9.19 -14.58
CA ALA A 226 1.69 -9.44 -15.20
C ALA A 226 1.84 -10.91 -15.61
N ARG A 227 2.41 -11.16 -16.79
CA ARG A 227 2.56 -12.52 -17.32
C ARG A 227 3.98 -12.89 -17.74
N TYR A 228 4.87 -11.95 -18.03
CA TYR A 228 6.22 -12.26 -18.53
C TYR A 228 7.29 -11.65 -17.63
N LEU A 229 7.88 -12.43 -16.73
CA LEU A 229 8.84 -11.96 -15.74
C LEU A 229 10.26 -12.44 -16.08
N ALA A 230 11.16 -11.50 -16.31
CA ALA A 230 12.57 -11.75 -16.54
C ALA A 230 13.37 -11.30 -15.31
N ILE A 231 13.77 -12.26 -14.48
CA ILE A 231 14.49 -12.02 -13.22
C ILE A 231 15.97 -12.13 -13.50
N ALA A 232 16.71 -11.06 -13.23
CA ALA A 232 18.13 -10.99 -13.56
C ALA A 232 18.96 -10.56 -12.35
N GLY A 233 20.17 -11.11 -12.24
CA GLY A 233 21.12 -10.78 -11.17
C GLY A 233 22.36 -11.65 -11.28
N ARG A 234 23.37 -11.42 -10.44
CA ARG A 234 24.64 -12.18 -10.52
C ARG A 234 24.48 -13.66 -10.18
N ASN A 235 23.68 -13.95 -9.15
CA ASN A 235 23.42 -15.31 -8.68
C ASN A 235 21.94 -15.41 -8.29
N PRO A 236 21.01 -15.30 -9.26
CA PRO A 236 19.59 -15.22 -8.96
C PRO A 236 19.05 -16.63 -8.65
N THR A 237 18.60 -16.83 -7.42
CA THR A 237 17.99 -18.08 -6.98
C THR A 237 16.49 -17.87 -6.79
N VAL A 238 15.68 -18.69 -7.48
CA VAL A 238 14.23 -18.74 -7.27
C VAL A 238 13.87 -20.20 -7.03
N PRO A 239 13.24 -20.54 -5.88
CA PRO A 239 12.85 -21.92 -5.60
C PRO A 239 11.96 -22.51 -6.71
N PRO A 240 12.17 -23.77 -7.12
CA PRO A 240 11.37 -24.40 -8.15
C PRO A 240 9.87 -24.44 -7.81
N GLU A 241 9.49 -24.60 -6.53
CA GLU A 241 8.07 -24.61 -6.14
C GLU A 241 7.41 -23.26 -6.40
N ILE A 242 8.10 -22.17 -6.05
CA ILE A 242 7.63 -20.80 -6.29
C ILE A 242 7.49 -20.53 -7.79
N ARG A 243 8.49 -20.93 -8.60
CA ARG A 243 8.41 -20.77 -10.05
C ARG A 243 7.21 -21.52 -10.62
N LYS A 244 7.00 -22.76 -10.19
CA LYS A 244 5.86 -23.59 -10.61
C LYS A 244 4.51 -22.97 -10.19
N ALA A 245 4.42 -22.42 -8.98
CA ALA A 245 3.22 -21.72 -8.51
C ALA A 245 2.92 -20.46 -9.35
N PHE A 246 3.94 -19.75 -9.82
CA PHE A 246 3.78 -18.62 -10.74
C PHE A 246 3.32 -19.09 -12.13
N GLU A 247 3.89 -20.17 -12.65
CA GLU A 247 3.52 -20.78 -13.93
C GLU A 247 2.07 -21.32 -13.92
N GLN A 248 1.62 -21.90 -12.81
CA GLN A 248 0.23 -22.32 -12.62
C GLN A 248 -0.77 -21.16 -12.67
N ARG A 249 -0.34 -19.95 -12.31
CA ARG A 249 -1.13 -18.70 -12.44
C ARG A 249 -0.99 -18.05 -13.82
N GLY A 250 -0.38 -18.74 -14.79
CA GLY A 250 -0.22 -18.30 -16.16
C GLY A 250 0.96 -17.36 -16.41
N ALA A 251 1.88 -17.20 -15.44
CA ALA A 251 3.08 -16.38 -15.61
C ALA A 251 4.24 -17.19 -16.20
N ILE A 252 4.91 -16.64 -17.20
CA ILE A 252 6.16 -17.15 -17.75
C ILE A 252 7.32 -16.46 -17.02
N VAL A 253 8.05 -17.25 -16.24
CA VAL A 253 9.17 -16.76 -15.43
C VAL A 253 10.47 -17.28 -16.00
N ARG A 254 11.43 -16.38 -16.21
CA ARG A 254 12.77 -16.70 -16.73
C ARG A 254 13.82 -16.04 -15.86
N ILE A 255 14.89 -16.77 -15.60
CA ILE A 255 15.93 -16.39 -14.65
C ILE A 255 17.23 -16.28 -15.44
N PHE A 256 17.90 -15.14 -15.31
CA PHE A 256 19.10 -14.80 -16.06
C PHE A 256 20.24 -14.45 -15.13
N SER A 257 21.31 -15.24 -15.17
CA SER A 257 22.55 -14.89 -14.49
C SER A 257 23.28 -13.82 -15.30
N MET A 258 23.32 -12.59 -14.77
CA MET A 258 23.99 -11.46 -15.39
C MET A 258 24.40 -10.39 -14.40
N ASN A 259 25.49 -9.69 -14.71
CA ASN A 259 25.87 -8.47 -14.04
C ASN A 259 25.31 -7.26 -14.82
N VAL A 260 24.41 -6.49 -14.20
CA VAL A 260 23.79 -5.32 -14.84
C VAL A 260 24.78 -4.22 -15.21
N ALA A 261 25.95 -4.18 -14.56
CA ALA A 261 27.01 -3.23 -14.91
C ALA A 261 27.72 -3.55 -16.24
N ASP A 262 27.49 -4.74 -16.80
CA ASP A 262 28.14 -5.22 -18.03
C ASP A 262 27.19 -5.08 -19.23
N MET A 263 27.55 -4.18 -20.16
CA MET A 263 26.75 -3.88 -21.35
C MET A 263 26.71 -5.04 -22.35
N GLU A 264 27.80 -5.79 -22.50
CA GLU A 264 27.88 -6.90 -23.45
C GLU A 264 27.01 -8.07 -22.98
N ILE A 265 27.08 -8.39 -21.68
CA ILE A 265 26.22 -9.40 -21.07
C ILE A 265 24.76 -8.97 -21.14
N LEU A 266 24.43 -7.72 -20.81
CA LEU A 266 23.06 -7.20 -20.92
C LEU A 266 22.52 -7.35 -22.36
N THR A 267 23.35 -7.04 -23.36
CA THR A 267 22.96 -7.15 -24.78
C THR A 267 22.71 -8.60 -25.19
N LYS A 268 23.58 -9.53 -24.78
CA LYS A 268 23.40 -10.96 -25.05
C LYS A 268 22.13 -11.50 -24.40
N VAL A 269 21.94 -11.18 -23.11
CA VAL A 269 20.76 -11.61 -22.35
C VAL A 269 19.48 -10.99 -22.90
N HIS A 270 19.52 -9.73 -23.35
CA HIS A 270 18.39 -9.09 -24.01
C HIS A 270 17.99 -9.84 -25.30
N HIS A 271 18.96 -10.17 -26.17
CA HIS A 271 18.68 -10.94 -27.39
C HIS A 271 18.05 -12.30 -27.09
N GLU A 272 18.54 -12.98 -26.06
CA GLU A 272 17.94 -14.21 -25.57
C GLU A 272 16.50 -13.97 -25.07
N MET A 273 16.27 -12.97 -24.21
CA MET A 273 14.94 -12.64 -23.67
C MET A 273 13.90 -12.41 -24.77
N VAL A 274 14.22 -11.62 -25.80
CA VAL A 274 13.27 -11.25 -26.86
C VAL A 274 13.01 -12.38 -27.87
N SER A 275 13.80 -13.47 -27.85
CA SER A 275 13.57 -14.61 -28.75
C SER A 275 12.44 -15.52 -28.26
N PHE A 276 12.07 -15.48 -26.98
CA PHE A 276 11.01 -16.31 -26.40
C PHE A 276 10.02 -15.55 -25.50
N MET A 277 10.23 -14.26 -25.23
CA MET A 277 9.27 -13.40 -24.53
C MET A 277 8.93 -12.17 -25.38
N PRO A 278 7.77 -11.54 -25.14
CA PRO A 278 7.45 -10.26 -25.75
C PRO A 278 8.50 -9.19 -25.43
N PRO A 279 8.52 -8.07 -26.18
CA PRO A 279 9.45 -6.98 -25.93
C PRO A 279 9.42 -6.49 -24.47
N ILE A 280 10.59 -6.13 -23.96
CA ILE A 280 10.72 -5.50 -22.65
C ILE A 280 10.09 -4.11 -22.73
N ALA A 281 9.13 -3.85 -21.86
CA ALA A 281 8.52 -2.54 -21.72
C ALA A 281 8.76 -1.95 -20.33
N ARG A 282 9.33 -2.70 -19.40
CA ARG A 282 9.34 -2.36 -17.98
C ARG A 282 10.61 -2.84 -17.33
N VAL A 283 11.30 -1.95 -16.63
CA VAL A 283 12.58 -2.23 -15.99
C VAL A 283 12.52 -1.79 -14.54
N SER A 284 12.97 -2.65 -13.64
CA SER A 284 13.16 -2.32 -12.22
C SER A 284 14.58 -2.70 -11.80
N ASN A 285 15.34 -1.74 -11.26
CA ASN A 285 16.64 -2.01 -10.65
C ASN A 285 16.54 -2.03 -9.12
N GLY A 286 16.48 -3.25 -8.59
CA GLY A 286 16.52 -3.58 -7.16
C GLY A 286 17.87 -4.10 -6.69
N ALA A 287 18.93 -4.02 -7.49
CA ALA A 287 20.23 -4.55 -7.11
C ALA A 287 20.79 -3.82 -5.88
N LEU A 288 21.06 -4.58 -4.81
CA LEU A 288 21.50 -4.05 -3.53
C LEU A 288 22.80 -4.70 -3.09
N VAL A 289 23.80 -3.87 -2.80
CA VAL A 289 25.00 -4.22 -2.04
C VAL A 289 25.26 -3.06 -1.08
N VAL A 290 25.58 -3.38 0.17
CA VAL A 290 25.80 -2.40 1.24
C VAL A 290 27.10 -2.74 1.96
N ARG A 291 27.89 -1.71 2.27
CA ARG A 291 29.10 -1.77 3.09
C ARG A 291 29.01 -0.61 4.09
N ASP A 292 28.53 -0.92 5.30
CA ASP A 292 28.30 0.10 6.33
C ASP A 292 29.61 0.42 7.05
N HIS A 293 30.18 1.58 6.77
CA HIS A 293 31.43 2.07 7.36
C HIS A 293 31.32 3.58 7.63
N PRO A 294 31.85 4.07 8.77
CA PRO A 294 32.13 5.50 8.94
C PRO A 294 32.89 6.06 7.74
N PHE A 295 32.63 7.31 7.37
CA PHE A 295 33.18 7.88 6.13
C PHE A 295 34.71 7.92 6.12
N ASP A 296 35.33 8.16 7.26
CA ASP A 296 36.78 8.16 7.47
C ASP A 296 37.41 6.75 7.43
N ALA A 297 36.60 5.70 7.61
CA ALA A 297 37.02 4.30 7.55
C ALA A 297 36.61 3.60 6.23
N LEU A 298 36.05 4.35 5.27
CA LEU A 298 35.52 3.81 4.02
C LEU A 298 36.66 3.62 3.01
N LEU A 299 36.84 2.39 2.51
CA LEU A 299 37.85 2.10 1.50
C LEU A 299 37.30 2.33 0.09
N PHE A 300 38.20 2.56 -0.87
CA PHE A 300 37.82 2.70 -2.28
C PHE A 300 37.13 1.43 -2.82
N GLU A 301 37.59 0.25 -2.40
CA GLU A 301 36.98 -1.03 -2.80
C GLU A 301 35.53 -1.18 -2.30
N ASP A 302 35.20 -0.60 -1.13
CA ASP A 302 33.83 -0.56 -0.61
C ASP A 302 32.95 0.33 -1.49
N LEU A 303 33.47 1.49 -1.89
CA LEU A 303 32.79 2.40 -2.83
C LEU A 303 32.52 1.70 -4.16
N GLU A 304 33.54 1.10 -4.78
CA GLU A 304 33.38 0.37 -6.05
C GLU A 304 32.35 -0.74 -5.93
N THR A 305 32.38 -1.50 -4.84
CA THR A 305 31.45 -2.59 -4.57
C THR A 305 30.00 -2.11 -4.48
N VAL A 306 29.75 -1.00 -3.78
CA VAL A 306 28.41 -0.41 -3.61
C VAL A 306 27.94 0.31 -4.87
N PHE A 307 28.85 1.02 -5.55
CA PHE A 307 28.54 1.82 -6.74
C PHE A 307 28.26 0.97 -7.96
N LYS A 308 28.98 -0.14 -8.16
CA LYS A 308 28.87 -0.97 -9.37
C LYS A 308 27.42 -1.38 -9.72
N PRO A 309 26.61 -1.98 -8.83
CA PRO A 309 25.25 -2.39 -9.17
C PRO A 309 24.26 -1.21 -9.35
N LYS A 310 24.46 -0.08 -8.64
CA LYS A 310 23.51 1.03 -8.60
C LYS A 310 23.85 2.19 -9.52
N ILE A 311 25.12 2.60 -9.57
CA ILE A 311 25.59 3.66 -10.47
C ILE A 311 25.82 3.06 -11.85
N VAL A 312 26.83 2.19 -11.99
CA VAL A 312 27.21 1.64 -13.30
C VAL A 312 26.08 0.81 -13.88
N GLY A 313 25.44 -0.05 -13.07
CA GLY A 313 24.27 -0.82 -13.49
C GLY A 313 23.13 0.03 -14.04
N THR A 314 22.75 1.10 -13.34
CA THR A 314 21.67 1.98 -13.81
C THR A 314 22.09 2.78 -15.04
N GLN A 315 23.34 3.25 -15.12
CA GLN A 315 23.87 3.88 -16.33
C GLN A 315 23.82 2.94 -17.54
N THR A 316 24.20 1.67 -17.35
CA THR A 316 24.16 0.65 -18.41
C THR A 316 22.73 0.42 -18.87
N LEU A 317 21.77 0.27 -17.94
CA LEU A 317 20.35 0.14 -18.29
C LEU A 317 19.81 1.37 -19.03
N ASP A 318 20.14 2.57 -18.57
CA ASP A 318 19.68 3.81 -19.22
C ASP A 318 20.26 3.98 -20.61
N LYS A 319 21.55 3.66 -20.81
CA LYS A 319 22.20 3.66 -22.13
C LYS A 319 21.57 2.61 -23.05
N PHE A 320 21.31 1.41 -22.54
CA PHE A 320 20.68 0.35 -23.31
C PHE A 320 19.27 0.73 -23.77
N PHE A 321 18.48 1.35 -22.89
CA PHE A 321 17.11 1.81 -23.17
C PHE A 321 17.04 3.32 -23.42
N PHE A 322 18.07 3.92 -24.02
CA PHE A 322 18.25 5.39 -24.06
C PHE A 322 17.08 6.13 -24.73
N SER A 323 16.52 5.55 -25.79
CA SER A 323 15.38 6.10 -26.53
C SER A 323 14.14 5.21 -26.48
N THR A 324 14.16 4.12 -25.69
CA THR A 324 13.05 3.17 -25.62
C THR A 324 11.94 3.70 -24.71
N PRO A 325 10.70 3.87 -25.20
CA PRO A 325 9.57 4.35 -24.40
C PRO A 325 9.03 3.21 -23.52
N LEU A 326 9.75 2.94 -22.42
CA LEU A 326 9.31 1.98 -21.42
C LEU A 326 8.03 2.47 -20.73
N ASP A 327 7.10 1.56 -20.44
CA ASP A 327 5.92 1.82 -19.61
C ASP A 327 6.34 2.26 -18.18
N PHE A 328 7.47 1.75 -17.66
CA PHE A 328 8.14 2.29 -16.47
C PHE A 328 9.63 1.90 -16.38
N PHE A 329 10.40 2.71 -15.65
CA PHE A 329 11.80 2.47 -15.28
C PHE A 329 11.97 2.84 -13.79
N ILE A 330 11.97 1.85 -12.90
CA ILE A 330 11.88 2.08 -11.45
C ILE A 330 13.21 1.72 -10.77
N LEU A 331 13.71 2.63 -9.94
CA LEU A 331 14.96 2.46 -9.21
C LEU A 331 14.68 2.35 -7.70
N PHE A 332 15.18 1.27 -7.09
CA PHE A 332 14.97 1.02 -5.67
C PHE A 332 16.06 1.73 -4.87
N SER A 333 15.63 2.70 -4.08
CA SER A 333 16.45 3.50 -3.19
C SER A 333 16.02 3.25 -1.75
N SER A 334 16.50 4.07 -0.82
CA SER A 334 16.20 4.00 0.59
C SER A 334 15.96 5.40 1.15
N ILE A 335 15.10 5.49 2.16
CA ILE A 335 14.87 6.71 2.93
C ILE A 335 16.14 7.27 3.59
N ALA A 336 17.20 6.45 3.75
CA ALA A 336 18.52 6.91 4.19
C ALA A 336 19.09 8.04 3.32
N THR A 337 18.69 8.15 2.05
CA THR A 337 19.06 9.28 1.18
C THR A 337 18.40 10.60 1.54
N VAL A 338 17.26 10.52 2.21
CA VAL A 338 16.42 11.65 2.56
C VAL A 338 16.88 12.19 3.92
N VAL A 339 16.86 11.33 4.94
CA VAL A 339 17.16 11.71 6.33
C VAL A 339 18.64 11.59 6.70
N GLY A 340 19.44 10.90 5.88
CA GLY A 340 20.81 10.54 6.21
C GLY A 340 20.87 9.34 7.14
N LYS A 341 21.93 8.53 7.01
CA LYS A 341 22.19 7.43 7.94
C LYS A 341 23.69 7.29 8.22
N PRO A 342 24.12 7.36 9.48
CA PRO A 342 25.52 7.14 9.84
C PRO A 342 26.04 5.81 9.28
N GLY A 343 27.26 5.82 8.76
CA GLY A 343 27.89 4.64 8.17
C GLY A 343 27.45 4.29 6.73
N GLN A 344 26.47 5.01 6.16
CA GLN A 344 25.90 4.66 4.84
C GLN A 344 26.17 5.69 3.75
N SER A 345 27.26 6.43 3.86
CA SER A 345 27.62 7.50 2.89
C SER A 345 27.74 6.97 1.44
N SER A 346 28.41 5.83 1.24
CA SER A 346 28.52 5.14 -0.06
C SER A 346 27.16 4.76 -0.62
N TYR A 347 26.32 4.15 0.22
CA TYR A 347 24.98 3.71 -0.17
C TYR A 347 24.07 4.89 -0.54
N VAL A 348 24.09 5.95 0.26
CA VAL A 348 23.34 7.18 0.01
C VAL A 348 23.79 7.84 -1.28
N ALA A 349 25.10 7.96 -1.52
CA ALA A 349 25.63 8.53 -2.76
C ALA A 349 25.19 7.75 -4.00
N ALA A 350 25.25 6.41 -3.96
CA ALA A 350 24.81 5.55 -5.06
C ALA A 350 23.32 5.69 -5.37
N ASN A 351 22.50 5.87 -4.33
CA ASN A 351 21.07 6.07 -4.47
C ASN A 351 20.71 7.46 -4.99
N LEU A 352 21.38 8.52 -4.52
CA LEU A 352 21.18 9.88 -5.04
C LEU A 352 21.62 10.00 -6.51
N PHE A 353 22.63 9.24 -6.94
CA PHE A 353 22.98 9.12 -8.35
C PHE A 353 21.80 8.58 -9.18
N MET A 354 21.09 7.56 -8.67
CA MET A 354 19.90 7.01 -9.34
C MET A 354 18.77 8.05 -9.45
N SER A 355 18.53 8.85 -8.42
CA SER A 355 17.57 9.97 -8.48
C SER A 355 17.94 10.99 -9.56
N ALA A 356 19.21 11.40 -9.61
CA ALA A 356 19.68 12.32 -10.64
C ALA A 356 19.52 11.74 -12.05
N LEU A 357 19.83 10.45 -12.25
CA LEU A 357 19.66 9.78 -13.53
C LEU A 357 18.18 9.64 -13.92
N ALA A 358 17.29 9.31 -12.97
CA ALA A 358 15.85 9.28 -13.23
C ALA A 358 15.35 10.67 -13.70
N GLY A 359 15.77 11.75 -13.04
CA GLY A 359 15.49 13.11 -13.48
C GLY A 359 16.01 13.43 -14.89
N GLN A 360 17.22 12.97 -15.23
CA GLN A 360 17.77 13.13 -16.60
C GLN A 360 16.97 12.34 -17.64
N ARG A 361 16.56 11.11 -17.32
CA ARG A 361 15.72 10.28 -18.20
C ARG A 361 14.34 10.90 -18.40
N ARG A 362 13.75 11.48 -17.35
CA ARG A 362 12.51 12.26 -17.41
C ARG A 362 12.59 13.49 -18.32
N LYS A 363 13.71 14.20 -18.31
CA LYS A 363 13.96 15.34 -19.22
C LYS A 363 13.98 14.93 -20.70
N ARG A 364 14.22 13.64 -21.00
CA ARG A 364 14.09 13.06 -22.35
C ARG A 364 12.67 12.56 -22.66
N SER A 365 11.68 12.92 -21.85
CA SER A 365 10.29 12.46 -21.94
C SER A 365 10.15 10.93 -21.88
N LEU A 366 11.03 10.27 -21.14
CA LEU A 366 10.99 8.82 -20.92
C LEU A 366 10.62 8.51 -19.47
N ALA A 367 9.91 7.40 -19.26
CA ALA A 367 9.51 7.01 -17.93
C ALA A 367 10.72 6.73 -17.03
N ALA A 368 10.68 7.26 -15.80
CA ALA A 368 11.65 6.98 -14.74
C ALA A 368 11.12 7.44 -13.38
N SER A 369 11.34 6.65 -12.33
CA SER A 369 11.07 7.03 -10.94
C SER A 369 12.02 6.31 -9.98
N VAL A 370 12.16 6.86 -8.79
CA VAL A 370 12.96 6.31 -7.70
C VAL A 370 12.10 6.18 -6.46
N MET A 371 12.22 5.05 -5.77
CA MET A 371 11.49 4.81 -4.53
C MET A 371 12.43 4.89 -3.33
N HIS A 372 12.31 5.92 -2.53
CA HIS A 372 12.99 6.10 -1.25
C HIS A 372 12.08 5.63 -0.13
N PHE A 373 12.08 4.33 0.13
CA PHE A 373 11.22 3.75 1.16
C PHE A 373 12.01 3.38 2.43
N GLY A 374 11.28 3.35 3.54
CA GLY A 374 11.75 2.90 4.85
C GLY A 374 12.08 1.41 4.89
N THR A 375 12.37 0.90 6.08
CA THR A 375 12.63 -0.52 6.28
C THR A 375 11.37 -1.34 6.04
N LEU A 376 11.50 -2.47 5.36
CA LEU A 376 10.40 -3.40 5.16
C LEU A 376 10.21 -4.26 6.41
N PHE A 377 8.98 -4.35 6.89
CA PHE A 377 8.62 -5.18 8.05
C PHE A 377 8.27 -6.60 7.60
N GLY A 378 8.88 -7.60 8.22
CA GLY A 378 8.51 -9.00 7.99
C GLY A 378 9.03 -9.63 6.69
N PHE A 379 9.81 -8.93 5.86
CA PHE A 379 10.45 -9.49 4.66
C PHE A 379 11.61 -8.61 4.14
N GLY A 380 12.48 -9.17 3.30
CA GLY A 380 13.56 -8.45 2.61
C GLY A 380 14.95 -8.65 3.23
N CYS A 381 15.93 -7.86 2.79
CA CYS A 381 17.36 -8.10 3.09
C CYS A 381 17.75 -8.09 4.58
N ARG A 382 16.82 -7.71 5.47
CA ARG A 382 17.02 -7.68 6.93
C ARG A 382 16.08 -8.63 7.69
N HIS A 383 15.23 -9.41 7.01
CA HIS A 383 14.24 -10.31 7.64
C HIS A 383 14.87 -11.31 8.64
N GLY A 384 16.09 -11.78 8.36
CA GLY A 384 16.83 -12.71 9.23
C GLY A 384 17.72 -12.07 10.31
N GLN A 385 17.80 -10.73 10.38
CA GLN A 385 18.62 -10.02 11.38
C GLN A 385 17.71 -9.34 12.41
N THR A 386 17.52 -9.99 13.57
CA THR A 386 17.02 -9.39 14.82
C THR A 386 15.83 -8.43 14.65
N GLY A 387 14.72 -8.95 14.09
CA GLY A 387 13.49 -8.20 13.76
C GLY A 387 12.99 -7.22 14.84
N PRO A 388 12.83 -7.62 16.12
CA PRO A 388 12.30 -6.72 17.17
C PRO A 388 13.26 -5.57 17.55
N LEU A 389 14.57 -5.84 17.56
CA LEU A 389 15.59 -4.85 17.93
C LEU A 389 15.78 -3.81 16.81
N LEU A 390 15.67 -4.25 15.56
CA LEU A 390 15.72 -3.38 14.40
C LEU A 390 14.45 -2.51 14.31
N GLU A 391 13.29 -3.06 14.62
CA GLU A 391 12.02 -2.32 14.67
C GLU A 391 12.05 -1.23 15.76
N ALA A 392 12.54 -1.56 16.96
CA ALA A 392 12.67 -0.59 18.06
C ALA A 392 13.58 0.59 17.69
N ARG A 393 14.68 0.34 16.96
CA ARG A 393 15.58 1.40 16.48
C ARG A 393 14.92 2.32 15.45
N PHE A 394 14.15 1.78 14.51
CA PHE A 394 13.50 2.62 13.50
C PHE A 394 12.36 3.48 14.06
N ARG A 395 11.68 3.00 15.10
CA ARG A 395 10.76 3.84 15.87
C ARG A 395 11.48 5.02 16.53
N GLN A 396 12.69 4.84 17.03
CA GLN A 396 13.50 5.94 17.60
C GLN A 396 13.97 6.96 16.54
N GLU A 397 14.23 6.51 15.31
CA GLU A 397 14.61 7.37 14.18
C GLU A 397 13.40 8.02 13.46
N ASP A 398 12.18 7.82 13.97
CA ASP A 398 10.89 8.21 13.37
C ASP A 398 10.79 7.88 11.88
N CYS A 399 11.33 6.72 11.50
CA CYS A 399 11.22 6.15 10.17
C CYS A 399 10.32 4.92 10.28
N TRP A 400 9.12 4.99 9.73
CA TRP A 400 8.14 3.93 9.87
C TRP A 400 8.53 2.71 9.05
N ALA A 401 8.31 1.53 9.64
CA ALA A 401 8.46 0.28 8.94
C ALA A 401 7.30 0.12 7.95
N ILE A 402 7.64 -0.19 6.71
CA ILE A 402 6.71 -0.36 5.60
C ILE A 402 6.23 -1.81 5.57
N GLN A 403 4.92 -2.00 5.63
CA GLN A 403 4.29 -3.31 5.49
C GLN A 403 4.28 -3.77 4.03
N GLU A 404 4.14 -5.07 3.81
CA GLU A 404 4.15 -5.65 2.47
C GLU A 404 3.11 -5.02 1.51
N PRO A 405 1.82 -4.82 1.90
CA PRO A 405 0.85 -4.18 1.01
C PRO A 405 1.19 -2.71 0.72
N GLU A 406 1.77 -1.99 1.69
CA GLU A 406 2.19 -0.60 1.52
C GLU A 406 3.35 -0.49 0.54
N PHE A 407 4.29 -1.45 0.58
CA PHE A 407 5.36 -1.55 -0.40
C PHE A 407 4.82 -1.71 -1.83
N HIS A 408 3.75 -2.49 -2.03
CA HIS A 408 3.10 -2.60 -3.35
C HIS A 408 2.45 -1.28 -3.78
N VAL A 409 1.81 -0.56 -2.86
CA VAL A 409 1.24 0.77 -3.13
C VAL A 409 2.33 1.78 -3.50
N ILE A 410 3.48 1.75 -2.82
CA ILE A 410 4.64 2.60 -3.15
C ILE A 410 5.15 2.27 -4.55
N PHE A 411 5.23 0.99 -4.92
CA PHE A 411 5.59 0.57 -6.26
C PHE A 411 4.59 1.04 -7.32
N ALA A 412 3.29 0.91 -7.05
CA ALA A 412 2.23 1.42 -7.92
C ALA A 412 2.34 2.95 -8.10
N GLN A 413 2.58 3.68 -7.01
CA GLN A 413 2.79 5.12 -7.04
C GLN A 413 4.04 5.50 -7.83
N ALA A 414 5.10 4.71 -7.76
CA ALA A 414 6.31 4.92 -8.56
C ALA A 414 6.05 4.71 -10.06
N ILE A 415 5.20 3.76 -10.46
CA ILE A 415 4.74 3.63 -11.85
C ILE A 415 4.04 4.92 -12.30
N ILE A 416 3.10 5.42 -11.50
CA ILE A 416 2.29 6.61 -11.83
C ILE A 416 3.16 7.86 -11.89
N SER A 417 3.98 8.10 -10.87
CA SER A 417 4.85 9.28 -10.79
C SER A 417 5.92 9.26 -11.89
N GLY A 418 6.38 8.05 -12.25
CA GLY A 418 7.39 7.84 -13.27
C GLY A 418 6.95 8.14 -14.69
N ARG A 419 5.66 8.36 -14.97
CA ARG A 419 5.12 8.68 -16.32
C ARG A 419 5.37 10.13 -16.77
N PRO A 420 6.01 10.35 -17.94
CA PRO A 420 6.38 11.69 -18.43
C PRO A 420 5.21 12.67 -18.45
N GLU A 421 4.01 12.19 -18.78
CA GLU A 421 2.76 12.93 -18.87
C GLU A 421 2.20 13.46 -17.54
N ASN A 422 2.54 12.87 -16.39
CA ASN A 422 1.84 13.16 -15.13
C ASN A 422 2.36 14.40 -14.37
N ASN A 423 3.42 15.07 -14.83
CA ASN A 423 4.06 16.23 -14.19
C ASN A 423 4.32 16.07 -12.66
N LEU A 424 4.40 14.83 -12.18
CA LEU A 424 4.75 14.48 -10.80
C LEU A 424 6.26 14.38 -10.65
N ASP A 425 6.75 14.55 -9.42
CA ASP A 425 8.15 14.32 -9.08
C ASP A 425 8.51 12.82 -9.24
N PRO A 426 9.61 12.47 -9.93
CA PRO A 426 10.04 11.08 -10.05
C PRO A 426 10.51 10.45 -8.73
N ASP A 427 10.85 11.24 -7.71
CA ASP A 427 11.28 10.74 -6.40
C ASP A 427 10.07 10.49 -5.47
N VAL A 428 9.72 9.22 -5.27
CA VAL A 428 8.67 8.78 -4.35
C VAL A 428 9.29 8.46 -2.99
N ILE A 429 8.96 9.26 -1.97
CA ILE A 429 9.47 9.10 -0.60
C ILE A 429 8.38 8.53 0.29
N ALA A 430 8.67 7.45 1.02
CA ALA A 430 7.71 6.80 1.90
C ALA A 430 8.35 6.28 3.18
N GLY A 431 7.63 6.35 4.30
CA GLY A 431 8.09 5.89 5.62
C GLY A 431 8.74 6.98 6.47
N LEU A 432 8.56 8.26 6.15
CA LEU A 432 8.87 9.34 7.08
C LEU A 432 7.75 9.42 8.13
N GLY A 433 8.10 9.28 9.40
CA GLY A 433 7.17 9.53 10.50
C GLY A 433 6.88 11.02 10.66
N THR A 434 5.92 11.33 11.53
CA THR A 434 5.52 12.72 11.85
C THR A 434 5.32 12.92 13.35
N GLU A 435 5.84 12.07 14.22
CA GLU A 435 5.41 12.06 15.64
C GLU A 435 6.53 12.36 16.64
N ILE A 436 7.76 11.99 16.30
CA ILE A 436 8.90 12.01 17.22
C ILE A 436 9.91 13.07 16.76
N GLU A 437 10.40 13.90 17.68
CA GLU A 437 11.45 14.87 17.38
C GLU A 437 12.79 14.15 17.19
N THR A 438 13.33 14.20 15.98
CA THR A 438 14.56 13.51 15.60
C THR A 438 15.62 14.49 15.08
N PRO A 439 16.92 14.15 15.13
CA PRO A 439 17.98 15.05 14.64
C PRO A 439 17.80 15.48 13.19
N TRP A 440 17.25 14.62 12.33
CA TRP A 440 17.03 14.96 10.93
C TRP A 440 15.94 16.02 10.74
N ARG A 441 14.99 16.19 11.66
CA ARG A 441 13.97 17.27 11.60
C ARG A 441 14.53 18.67 11.82
N ALA A 442 15.72 18.77 12.42
CA ALA A 442 16.43 20.05 12.53
C ALA A 442 16.87 20.57 11.15
N ILE A 443 16.96 19.71 10.13
CA ILE A 443 17.32 20.10 8.77
C ILE A 443 16.15 20.85 8.14
N SER A 444 16.40 22.07 7.66
CA SER A 444 15.35 22.99 7.14
C SER A 444 14.49 22.39 6.03
N ARG A 445 14.98 21.39 5.28
CA ARG A 445 14.21 20.69 4.25
C ARG A 445 12.97 19.96 4.81
N PHE A 446 12.98 19.60 6.09
CA PHE A 446 11.89 18.90 6.78
C PHE A 446 11.04 19.83 7.66
N SER A 447 11.14 21.15 7.47
CA SER A 447 10.33 22.13 8.21
C SER A 447 8.82 21.87 8.10
N HIS A 448 8.36 21.34 6.96
CA HIS A 448 6.98 20.95 6.70
C HIS A 448 6.55 19.63 7.37
N CYS A 449 7.51 18.82 7.83
CA CYS A 449 7.24 17.60 8.58
C CYS A 449 7.15 17.85 10.10
N ARG A 450 7.35 19.09 10.58
CA ARG A 450 7.30 19.42 12.00
C ARG A 450 5.87 19.36 12.52
N VAL A 451 5.67 18.63 13.61
CA VAL A 451 4.44 18.75 14.40
C VAL A 451 4.45 20.13 15.03
N ILE A 452 3.57 21.02 14.57
CA ILE A 452 3.12 22.12 15.43
C ILE A 452 2.27 21.43 16.49
N ARG A 453 2.87 21.12 17.65
CA ARG A 453 2.06 20.82 18.83
C ARG A 453 1.31 22.11 19.13
N GLU A 454 0.05 22.20 18.72
CA GLU A 454 -0.85 23.19 19.33
C GLU A 454 -0.77 22.96 20.83
N ASP A 455 -0.43 24.01 21.58
CA ASP A 455 -0.33 24.02 23.04
C ASP A 455 -1.68 23.70 23.70
N LYS A 456 -2.10 22.43 23.62
CA LYS A 456 -3.17 21.87 24.44
C LYS A 456 -2.53 21.23 25.64
N HIS A 457 -2.35 22.05 26.67
CA HIS A 457 -2.17 21.66 28.08
C HIS A 457 -1.31 20.41 28.35
N SER A 458 -0.02 20.65 28.56
CA SER A 458 0.78 20.10 29.67
C SER A 458 0.18 18.91 30.45
N ILE A 459 0.37 17.69 29.95
CA ILE A 459 0.49 16.49 30.82
C ILE A 459 1.70 15.61 30.46
N PHE A 460 2.30 15.71 29.26
CA PHE A 460 3.53 14.98 28.93
C PHE A 460 4.51 15.80 28.06
N GLY A 461 4.98 16.92 28.60
CA GLY A 461 6.07 17.73 28.03
C GLY A 461 7.21 17.87 29.02
N ASN A 462 8.46 17.77 28.53
CA ASN A 462 9.76 17.88 29.22
C ASN A 462 10.32 16.62 29.91
N GLN A 463 10.77 15.61 29.13
CA GLN A 463 11.61 14.53 29.68
C GLN A 463 12.75 14.03 28.77
N HIS A 464 13.20 14.75 27.73
CA HIS A 464 14.33 14.24 26.91
C HIS A 464 15.59 15.11 26.88
N CYS A 465 15.50 16.44 26.84
CA CYS A 465 16.69 17.26 27.14
C CYS A 465 17.00 17.29 28.65
N ASP A 466 15.96 17.14 29.49
CA ASP A 466 16.14 17.04 30.94
C ASP A 466 16.62 15.64 31.39
N ASN A 467 16.22 14.53 30.75
CA ASN A 467 16.63 13.21 31.24
C ASN A 467 18.12 12.90 31.03
N GLU A 468 18.76 13.31 29.93
CA GLU A 468 20.21 13.06 29.81
C GLU A 468 21.01 13.89 30.83
N GLN A 469 20.63 15.15 31.10
CA GLN A 469 21.32 15.96 32.12
C GLN A 469 20.91 15.58 33.56
N GLN A 470 19.65 15.25 33.83
CA GLN A 470 19.16 14.80 35.15
C GLN A 470 19.63 13.38 35.51
N GLN A 471 19.76 12.47 34.54
CA GLN A 471 20.30 11.12 34.79
C GLN A 471 21.83 11.14 34.93
N THR A 472 22.52 12.08 34.24
CA THR A 472 23.96 12.35 34.43
C THR A 472 24.25 12.90 35.82
N GLN A 473 23.49 13.90 36.26
CA GLN A 473 23.66 14.53 37.56
C GLN A 473 23.19 13.58 38.69
N GLY A 474 22.04 12.92 38.52
CA GLY A 474 21.49 11.97 39.49
C GLY A 474 22.37 10.73 39.72
N THR A 475 23.02 10.18 38.69
CA THR A 475 23.93 9.03 38.87
C THR A 475 25.18 9.43 39.65
N GLN A 476 25.79 10.58 39.35
CA GLN A 476 26.95 11.08 40.07
C GLN A 476 26.60 11.50 41.52
N ASP A 477 25.44 12.10 41.73
CA ASP A 477 25.00 12.53 43.06
C ASP A 477 24.63 11.32 43.95
N CYS A 478 23.93 10.32 43.41
CA CYS A 478 23.70 9.05 44.12
C CYS A 478 25.01 8.28 44.42
N LEU A 479 26.03 8.41 43.57
CA LEU A 479 27.36 7.85 43.85
C LEU A 479 28.06 8.59 44.99
N LYS A 480 27.97 9.92 45.06
CA LYS A 480 28.53 10.71 46.17
C LYS A 480 27.82 10.46 47.50
N GLU A 481 26.53 10.14 47.47
CA GLU A 481 25.72 9.81 48.66
C GLU A 481 25.88 8.35 49.13
N SER A 482 26.52 7.50 48.33
CA SER A 482 26.72 6.08 48.67
C SER A 482 27.66 5.92 49.86
N ARG A 483 27.27 5.16 50.88
CA ARG A 483 28.03 5.00 52.14
C ARG A 483 28.99 3.81 52.13
N ASN A 484 28.84 2.91 51.16
CA ASN A 484 29.66 1.71 51.05
C ASN A 484 29.79 1.24 49.60
N CYS A 485 30.78 0.38 49.32
CA CYS A 485 31.01 -0.18 47.99
C CYS A 485 29.80 -0.97 47.44
N LYS A 486 28.91 -1.50 48.29
CA LYS A 486 27.74 -2.28 47.86
C LYS A 486 26.63 -1.38 47.31
N GLU A 487 26.40 -0.23 47.94
CA GLU A 487 25.47 0.81 47.47
C GLU A 487 25.96 1.43 46.16
N ALA A 488 27.25 1.78 46.08
CA ALA A 488 27.83 2.30 44.84
C ALA A 488 27.73 1.30 43.68
N TYR A 489 27.92 0.01 43.95
CA TYR A 489 27.73 -1.05 42.95
C TYR A 489 26.27 -1.14 42.49
N ALA A 490 25.27 -1.02 43.38
CA ALA A 490 23.86 -1.06 43.01
C ALA A 490 23.44 0.14 42.13
N VAL A 491 23.97 1.33 42.43
CA VAL A 491 23.77 2.54 41.61
C VAL A 491 24.38 2.36 40.21
N LEU A 492 25.63 1.90 40.13
CA LEU A 492 26.31 1.65 38.85
C LEU A 492 25.62 0.56 38.03
N LYS A 493 25.18 -0.51 38.68
CA LYS A 493 24.47 -1.61 38.02
C LYS A 493 23.22 -1.09 37.33
N THR A 494 22.44 -0.27 38.02
CA THR A 494 21.20 0.31 37.46
C THR A 494 21.51 1.28 36.31
N ALA A 495 22.51 2.14 36.48
CA ALA A 495 22.88 3.14 35.47
C ALA A 495 23.49 2.50 34.20
N ILE A 496 24.41 1.56 34.36
CA ILE A 496 25.08 0.86 33.25
C ILE A 496 24.08 -0.09 32.56
N ALA A 497 23.24 -0.82 33.31
CA ALA A 497 22.18 -1.64 32.73
C ALA A 497 21.17 -0.80 31.94
N GLY A 498 20.79 0.36 32.47
CA GLY A 498 19.93 1.31 31.76
C GLY A 498 20.56 1.81 30.46
N LYS A 499 21.84 2.19 30.47
CA LYS A 499 22.53 2.62 29.24
C LYS A 499 22.68 1.49 28.23
N ILE A 500 22.97 0.26 28.68
CA ILE A 500 23.05 -0.93 27.83
C ILE A 500 21.68 -1.28 27.25
N SER A 501 20.63 -1.24 28.07
CA SER A 501 19.23 -1.43 27.66
C SER A 501 18.80 -0.43 26.59
N LEU A 502 19.16 0.85 26.76
CA LEU A 502 18.94 1.90 25.76
C LEU A 502 19.74 1.67 24.47
N ALA A 503 21.01 1.30 24.58
CA ALA A 503 21.89 1.06 23.42
C ALA A 503 21.48 -0.20 22.61
N LEU A 504 21.00 -1.24 23.30
CA LEU A 504 20.53 -2.48 22.69
C LEU A 504 19.06 -2.41 22.28
N GLY A 505 18.24 -1.53 22.88
CA GLY A 505 16.80 -1.47 22.61
C GLY A 505 16.02 -2.62 23.22
N CYS A 506 16.45 -3.13 24.38
CA CYS A 506 15.78 -4.20 25.12
C CYS A 506 15.34 -3.74 26.52
N PRO A 507 14.31 -4.34 27.14
CA PRO A 507 13.94 -4.06 28.53
C PRO A 507 15.13 -4.26 29.49
N ILE A 508 15.25 -3.43 30.52
CA ILE A 508 16.37 -3.49 31.49
C ILE A 508 16.46 -4.86 32.20
N GLU A 509 15.32 -5.54 32.34
CA GLU A 509 15.18 -6.89 32.91
C GLU A 509 15.90 -7.98 32.10
N ASN A 510 16.10 -7.74 30.79
CA ASN A 510 16.77 -8.68 29.89
C ASN A 510 18.30 -8.52 29.90
N VAL A 511 18.84 -7.53 30.62
CA VAL A 511 20.29 -7.36 30.80
C VAL A 511 20.74 -8.25 31.96
N GLY A 512 21.04 -9.51 31.66
CA GLY A 512 21.49 -10.49 32.65
C GLY A 512 22.80 -10.08 33.34
N GLU A 513 22.83 -10.13 34.67
CA GLU A 513 23.98 -9.65 35.48
C GLU A 513 25.29 -10.39 35.18
N TYR A 514 25.21 -11.70 34.92
CA TYR A 514 26.36 -12.58 34.70
C TYR A 514 26.50 -13.04 33.24
N VAL A 515 25.67 -12.48 32.34
CA VAL A 515 25.71 -12.81 30.91
C VAL A 515 26.73 -11.90 30.23
N GLY A 516 27.64 -12.49 29.46
CA GLY A 516 28.65 -11.73 28.73
C GLY A 516 28.00 -10.77 27.73
N LEU A 517 28.38 -9.50 27.76
CA LEU A 517 27.70 -8.44 27.01
C LEU A 517 27.68 -8.70 25.49
N ILE A 518 28.70 -9.35 24.93
CA ILE A 518 28.74 -9.74 23.51
C ILE A 518 27.58 -10.68 23.15
N SER A 519 27.21 -11.59 24.05
CA SER A 519 26.11 -12.52 23.82
C SER A 519 24.73 -11.85 23.85
N LEU A 520 24.65 -10.64 24.39
CA LEU A 520 23.47 -9.76 24.33
C LEU A 520 23.43 -8.92 23.03
N GLY A 521 24.41 -9.07 22.13
CA GLY A 521 24.47 -8.36 20.87
C GLY A 521 25.25 -7.04 20.91
N LEU A 522 26.08 -6.82 21.95
CA LEU A 522 26.98 -5.68 22.00
C LEU A 522 28.06 -5.82 20.90
N ASP A 523 28.03 -4.93 19.90
CA ASP A 523 29.01 -4.89 18.82
C ASP A 523 30.10 -3.83 19.06
N SER A 524 31.05 -3.73 18.13
CA SER A 524 32.16 -2.77 18.25
C SER A 524 31.71 -1.31 18.28
N LEU A 525 30.58 -0.97 17.66
CA LEU A 525 30.07 0.40 17.60
C LEU A 525 29.37 0.80 18.91
N LEU A 526 28.46 -0.06 19.40
CA LEU A 526 27.77 0.14 20.67
C LEU A 526 28.74 0.15 21.84
N THR A 527 29.80 -0.67 21.76
CA THR A 527 30.86 -0.66 22.77
C THR A 527 31.55 0.70 22.87
N VAL A 528 31.81 1.36 21.74
CA VAL A 528 32.42 2.70 21.70
C VAL A 528 31.48 3.74 22.29
N GLU A 529 30.18 3.64 22.02
CA GLU A 529 29.18 4.53 22.59
C GLU A 529 29.08 4.37 24.12
N ILE A 530 28.96 3.14 24.61
CA ILE A 530 28.88 2.83 26.04
C ILE A 530 30.16 3.26 26.75
N ARG A 531 31.33 2.97 26.18
CA ARG A 531 32.61 3.45 26.73
C ARG A 531 32.65 4.97 26.81
N SER A 532 32.27 5.67 25.75
CA SER A 532 32.30 7.13 25.71
C SER A 532 31.37 7.73 26.77
N TRP A 533 30.22 7.09 27.00
CA TRP A 533 29.31 7.45 28.08
C TRP A 533 29.93 7.19 29.47
N ILE A 534 30.50 6.00 29.73
CA ILE A 534 31.18 5.70 31.00
C ILE A 534 32.30 6.72 31.28
N LEU A 535 33.11 7.05 30.27
CA LEU A 535 34.19 8.02 30.42
C LEU A 535 33.66 9.43 30.70
N LYS A 536 32.59 9.85 30.00
CA LYS A 536 32.01 11.19 30.13
C LYS A 536 31.26 11.39 31.46
N ILE A 537 30.59 10.35 31.96
CA ILE A 537 29.65 10.44 33.09
C ILE A 537 30.25 9.90 34.37
N LEU A 538 31.03 8.82 34.31
CA LEU A 538 31.61 8.18 35.48
C LEU A 538 33.10 8.49 35.62
N GLU A 539 33.67 9.25 34.69
CA GLU A 539 35.10 9.61 34.64
C GLU A 539 36.04 8.39 34.70
N ALA A 540 35.53 7.21 34.36
CA ALA A 540 36.24 5.94 34.44
C ALA A 540 36.64 5.47 33.04
N ASP A 541 37.95 5.44 32.75
CA ASP A 541 38.41 4.96 31.44
C ASP A 541 38.38 3.42 31.35
N MET A 542 37.68 2.93 30.34
CA MET A 542 37.52 1.51 30.04
C MET A 542 38.06 1.22 28.63
N THR A 543 38.79 0.12 28.47
CA THR A 543 39.28 -0.29 27.16
C THR A 543 38.17 -0.99 26.37
N VAL A 544 37.93 -0.58 25.13
CA VAL A 544 36.94 -1.21 24.20
C VAL A 544 37.16 -2.71 24.10
N LEU A 545 38.43 -3.14 24.03
CA LEU A 545 38.84 -4.55 23.94
C LEU A 545 38.41 -5.39 25.15
N LYS A 546 38.27 -4.79 26.34
CA LYS A 546 37.76 -5.49 27.53
C LYS A 546 36.25 -5.67 27.47
N LEU A 547 35.51 -4.67 27.03
CA LEU A 547 34.06 -4.77 26.86
C LEU A 547 33.68 -5.77 25.74
N LEU A 548 34.45 -5.78 24.65
CA LEU A 548 34.41 -6.81 23.58
C LEU A 548 35.09 -8.13 23.97
N GLY A 549 35.64 -8.25 25.18
CA GLY A 549 36.31 -9.45 25.68
C GLY A 549 35.39 -10.42 26.41
N GLY A 550 34.08 -10.12 26.50
CA GLY A 550 33.07 -10.99 27.07
C GLY A 550 32.71 -10.68 28.52
N LEU A 551 33.08 -9.49 29.02
CA LEU A 551 32.69 -9.05 30.36
C LEU A 551 31.17 -9.08 30.53
N SER A 552 30.73 -9.48 31.72
CA SER A 552 29.33 -9.34 32.12
C SER A 552 29.02 -7.92 32.62
N LEU A 553 27.74 -7.63 32.85
CA LEU A 553 27.34 -6.39 33.52
C LEU A 553 28.02 -6.26 34.90
N SER A 554 28.10 -7.36 35.66
CA SER A 554 28.77 -7.39 36.96
C SER A 554 30.26 -7.08 36.85
N ASP A 555 30.98 -7.72 35.92
CA ASP A 555 32.42 -7.51 35.74
C ASP A 555 32.73 -6.07 35.27
N THR A 556 31.83 -5.52 34.46
CA THR A 556 31.91 -4.12 34.01
C THR A 556 31.72 -3.17 35.17
N CYS A 557 30.72 -3.38 36.02
CA CYS A 557 30.49 -2.57 37.23
C CYS A 557 31.68 -2.65 38.18
N HIS A 558 32.23 -3.84 38.45
CA HIS A 558 33.43 -4.01 39.27
C HIS A 558 34.66 -3.28 38.70
N SER A 559 34.85 -3.36 37.38
CA SER A 559 35.94 -2.65 36.71
C SER A 559 35.80 -1.13 36.81
N VAL A 560 34.57 -0.63 36.72
CA VAL A 560 34.27 0.80 36.83
C VAL A 560 34.45 1.29 38.27
N VAL A 561 33.94 0.58 39.28
CA VAL A 561 34.13 0.91 40.72
C VAL A 561 35.61 1.10 41.05
N ASN A 562 36.48 0.20 40.58
CA ASN A 562 37.91 0.28 40.84
C ASN A 562 38.55 1.54 40.22
N LYS A 563 38.02 2.02 39.10
CA LYS A 563 38.57 3.14 38.32
C LYS A 563 37.88 4.49 38.56
N LEU A 564 36.83 4.55 39.38
CA LEU A 564 36.20 5.82 39.74
C LEU A 564 37.22 6.76 40.42
N PRO A 565 37.18 8.07 40.12
CA PRO A 565 38.01 9.07 40.80
C PRO A 565 37.61 9.24 42.26
N ILE A 566 38.54 9.74 43.08
CA ILE A 566 38.35 9.94 44.54
C ILE A 566 37.18 10.91 44.83
N SER A 567 36.94 11.87 43.93
CA SER A 567 35.80 12.81 43.98
C SER A 567 34.43 12.12 43.95
N LEU A 568 34.35 10.87 43.47
CA LEU A 568 33.14 10.05 43.40
C LEU A 568 33.19 8.84 44.34
N LYS A 569 34.25 8.70 45.16
CA LYS A 569 34.45 7.63 46.17
C LYS A 569 34.45 8.21 47.59
N THR A 570 33.39 8.91 47.95
CA THR A 570 33.26 9.59 49.25
C THR A 570 33.37 8.62 50.44
N TRP A 571 32.94 7.37 50.29
CA TRP A 571 33.00 6.32 51.32
C TRP A 571 34.41 5.77 51.64
N ILE A 572 35.46 6.21 50.93
CA ILE A 572 36.85 5.88 51.25
C ILE A 572 37.45 6.90 52.23
N GLN A 573 36.94 8.13 52.25
CA GLN A 573 37.48 9.22 53.09
C GLN A 573 37.17 9.04 54.59
N ASP A 574 36.15 8.27 54.97
CA ASP A 574 35.77 8.05 56.37
C ASP A 574 36.61 6.99 57.11
N ASN A 575 37.48 6.23 56.40
CA ASN A 575 38.26 5.14 57.03
C ASN A 575 39.73 5.48 57.31
N GLU A 576 40.26 6.62 56.86
CA GLU A 576 41.65 7.01 57.12
C GLU A 576 41.84 7.96 58.33
N SER A 577 40.77 8.43 58.99
CA SER A 577 40.86 9.34 60.14
C SER A 577 41.08 8.64 61.51
N HIS A 578 41.38 7.34 61.54
CA HIS A 578 41.60 6.59 62.78
C HIS A 578 42.88 5.74 62.80
N GLN A 579 43.96 6.14 62.13
CA GLN A 579 45.30 5.60 62.41
C GLN A 579 46.38 6.70 62.23
N ASN A 580 46.65 7.47 63.30
CA ASN A 580 47.97 8.01 63.68
C ASN A 580 47.86 8.86 64.97
N GLU A 581 48.06 8.19 66.11
CA GLU A 581 48.92 8.51 67.30
C GLU A 581 48.99 9.93 67.93
N PRO A 582 49.18 10.06 69.28
CA PRO A 582 50.50 9.77 69.86
C PRO A 582 50.59 9.15 71.29
N ASN A 583 51.74 8.47 71.45
CA ASN A 583 52.53 8.05 72.63
C ASN A 583 52.50 6.57 73.05
#